data_AF-A0A524F3G6-F1
#
_entry.id   AF-A0A524F3G6-F1
#
_cell.length_a   1.000
_cell.length_b   1.000
_cell.length_c   1.000
_cell.angle_alpha   90.00
_cell.angle_beta   90.00
_cell.angle_gamma   90.00
#
_symmetry.space_group_name_H-M   'P 1'
#
loop_
_entity.id
_entity.type
_entity.pdbx_description
1 polymer ?
#
loop_
_entity_poly.entity_id
_entity_poly.type
_entity_poly.pdbx_seq_one_letter_code
_entity_poly.pdbx_strand_id
1 'polypeptide(L)'
;MSQVELLISNNNQDNSMEQIVANLKEKMRQKLEIVEKPENGKEVVIVIEEKIEKSYTAEVGFGKCWRLDPNYDIVGKMFTENTPEFVDGTIKIHTKEKYKTRKLLIGVTEPGFIRKIDEAIWDGKFKNIEDLTNIIDRLF
;
A
#
# COMPACT_ATOMS: atom_id res chain seq x y z
N MET A 1 4.15 -19.27 31.39
CA MET A 1 4.33 -18.82 30.00
C MET A 1 5.82 -18.74 29.74
N SER A 2 6.31 -19.54 28.79
CA SER A 2 7.74 -19.72 28.53
C SER A 2 8.24 -18.62 27.58
N GLN A 3 9.47 -18.12 27.75
CA GLN A 3 10.10 -17.17 26.83
C GLN A 3 10.16 -17.69 25.38
N VAL A 4 10.03 -19.00 25.18
CA VAL A 4 9.98 -19.66 23.88
C VAL A 4 8.68 -19.35 23.12
N GLU A 5 7.55 -19.16 23.81
CA GLU A 5 6.26 -18.84 23.17
C GLU A 5 6.21 -17.39 22.65
N LEU A 6 6.95 -16.47 23.30
CA LEU A 6 7.08 -15.07 22.90
C LEU A 6 8.00 -14.88 21.68
N LEU A 7 8.99 -15.76 21.47
CA LEU A 7 9.90 -15.72 20.32
C LEU A 7 9.29 -16.32 19.04
N ILE A 8 8.36 -17.27 19.18
CA ILE A 8 7.65 -17.88 18.05
C ILE A 8 6.58 -16.94 17.48
N SER A 9 5.96 -16.11 18.33
CA SER A 9 4.96 -15.12 17.90
C SER A 9 5.59 -13.97 17.09
N ASN A 10 6.81 -13.54 17.44
CA ASN A 10 7.50 -12.45 16.72
C ASN A 10 8.08 -12.86 15.34
N ASN A 11 8.49 -14.12 15.15
CA ASN A 11 9.05 -14.59 13.86
C ASN A 11 7.99 -14.98 12.81
N ASN A 12 6.71 -15.10 13.19
CA ASN A 12 5.62 -15.49 12.30
C ASN A 12 4.82 -14.30 11.75
N GLN A 13 4.92 -13.11 12.36
CA GLN A 13 4.24 -11.91 11.85
C GLN A 13 4.95 -11.32 10.63
N ASP A 14 6.29 -11.29 10.62
CA ASP A 14 7.08 -10.76 9.48
C ASP A 14 6.81 -11.53 8.18
N ASN A 15 6.64 -12.86 8.26
CA ASN A 15 6.30 -13.68 7.10
C ASN A 15 4.86 -13.45 6.59
N SER A 16 3.94 -12.97 7.44
CA SER A 16 2.54 -12.75 7.05
C SER A 16 2.34 -11.45 6.29
N MET A 17 2.97 -10.35 6.72
CA MET A 17 2.84 -9.05 6.06
C MET A 17 3.54 -9.05 4.70
N GLU A 18 4.75 -9.62 4.61
CA GLU A 18 5.48 -9.75 3.35
C GLU A 18 4.66 -10.55 2.32
N GLN A 19 3.93 -11.59 2.74
CA GLN A 19 3.03 -12.36 1.87
C GLN A 19 1.77 -11.57 1.45
N ILE A 20 1.12 -10.87 2.38
CA ILE A 20 -0.06 -10.04 2.08
C ILE A 20 0.30 -8.96 1.05
N VAL A 21 1.42 -8.26 1.26
CA VAL A 21 1.89 -7.22 0.34
C VAL A 21 2.35 -7.83 -0.99
N ALA A 22 2.96 -9.02 -1.00
CA ALA A 22 3.28 -9.72 -2.24
C ALA A 22 2.03 -10.03 -3.07
N ASN A 23 0.97 -10.53 -2.45
CA ASN A 23 -0.32 -10.78 -3.11
C ASN A 23 -0.94 -9.49 -3.66
N LEU A 24 -0.96 -8.41 -2.87
CA LEU A 24 -1.41 -7.10 -3.34
C LEU A 24 -0.64 -6.64 -4.58
N LYS A 25 0.70 -6.69 -4.54
CA LYS A 25 1.54 -6.30 -5.69
C LYS A 25 1.28 -7.16 -6.91
N GLU A 26 1.01 -8.45 -6.74
CA GLU A 26 0.64 -9.34 -7.84
C GLU A 26 -0.68 -8.88 -8.48
N LYS A 27 -1.73 -8.64 -7.68
CA LYS A 27 -3.02 -8.14 -8.16
C LYS A 27 -2.90 -6.78 -8.84
N MET A 28 -2.11 -5.87 -8.28
CA MET A 28 -1.82 -4.58 -8.91
C MET A 28 -1.19 -4.76 -10.29
N ARG A 29 -0.20 -5.66 -10.44
CA ARG A 29 0.44 -5.91 -11.74
C ARG A 29 -0.49 -6.56 -12.76
N GLN A 30 -1.47 -7.33 -12.30
CA GLN A 30 -2.47 -7.97 -13.17
C GLN A 30 -3.58 -7.01 -13.61
N LYS A 31 -3.97 -6.07 -12.74
CA LYS A 31 -5.20 -5.28 -12.91
C LYS A 31 -4.98 -3.79 -13.14
N LEU A 32 -3.82 -3.24 -12.76
CA LEU A 32 -3.52 -1.80 -12.82
C LEU A 32 -2.38 -1.50 -13.79
N GLU A 33 -2.36 -0.27 -14.29
CA GLU A 33 -1.23 0.23 -15.06
C GLU A 33 -0.08 0.60 -14.11
N ILE A 34 1.03 -0.13 -14.17
CA ILE A 34 2.19 0.12 -13.32
C ILE A 34 3.08 1.20 -13.95
N VAL A 35 3.29 2.29 -13.21
CA VAL A 35 4.07 3.45 -13.67
C VAL A 35 5.20 3.78 -12.70
N GLU A 36 6.28 4.34 -13.21
CA GLU A 36 7.33 4.93 -12.35
C GLU A 36 6.87 6.25 -11.72
N LYS A 37 5.98 6.96 -12.42
CA LYS A 37 5.47 8.26 -12.00
C LYS A 37 4.05 8.48 -12.52
N PRO A 38 3.05 8.64 -11.62
CA PRO A 38 1.69 8.95 -12.02
C PRO A 38 1.53 10.42 -12.44
N GLU A 39 0.57 10.68 -13.33
CA GLU A 39 0.18 12.05 -13.69
C GLU A 39 -0.57 12.76 -12.56
N ASN A 40 -0.54 14.10 -12.57
CA ASN A 40 -1.25 14.91 -11.59
C ASN A 40 -2.77 14.68 -11.68
N GLY A 41 -3.42 14.50 -10.54
CA GLY A 41 -4.87 14.26 -10.43
C GLY A 41 -5.31 12.82 -10.67
N LYS A 42 -4.40 11.91 -11.06
CA LYS A 42 -4.74 10.48 -11.21
C LYS A 42 -4.96 9.82 -9.85
N GLU A 43 -5.88 8.87 -9.83
CA GLU A 43 -6.08 7.97 -8.70
C GLU A 43 -5.07 6.83 -8.78
N VAL A 44 -4.42 6.52 -7.67
CA VAL A 44 -3.35 5.52 -7.61
C VAL A 44 -3.45 4.67 -6.36
N VAL A 45 -2.87 3.48 -6.46
CA VAL A 45 -2.49 2.63 -5.33
C VAL A 45 -0.96 2.58 -5.29
N ILE A 46 -0.40 2.72 -4.11
CA ILE A 46 1.04 2.72 -3.88
C ILE A 46 1.40 1.68 -2.82
N VAL A 47 2.52 1.01 -3.06
CA VAL A 47 3.20 0.14 -2.10
C VAL A 47 4.64 0.60 -1.99
N ILE A 48 5.08 0.89 -0.77
CA ILE A 48 6.47 1.15 -0.40
C ILE A 48 6.87 0.04 0.56
N GLU A 49 7.89 -0.74 0.21
CA GLU A 49 8.43 -1.76 1.10
C GLU A 49 9.92 -1.53 1.36
N GLU A 50 10.36 -1.82 2.57
CA GLU A 50 11.75 -1.74 2.99
C GLU A 50 12.15 -3.06 3.66
N LYS A 51 13.24 -3.66 3.19
CA LYS A 51 13.81 -4.87 3.82
C LYS A 51 15.23 -4.58 4.26
N ILE A 52 15.44 -4.54 5.58
CA ILE A 52 16.75 -4.30 6.21
C ILE A 52 17.06 -5.51 7.08
N GLU A 53 18.06 -6.29 6.65
CA GLU A 53 18.46 -7.54 7.30
C GLU A 53 17.29 -8.52 7.46
N LYS A 54 16.77 -8.68 8.69
CA LYS A 54 15.64 -9.55 9.02
C LYS A 54 14.32 -8.79 9.17
N SER A 55 14.35 -7.46 9.15
CA SER A 55 13.16 -6.63 9.34
C SER A 55 12.53 -6.31 7.97
N TYR A 56 11.22 -6.49 7.88
CA TYR A 56 10.40 -6.06 6.75
C TYR A 56 9.48 -4.96 7.23
N THR A 57 9.39 -3.86 6.49
CA THR A 57 8.35 -2.86 6.70
C THR A 57 7.61 -2.56 5.40
N ALA A 58 6.30 -2.31 5.50
CA ALA A 58 5.49 -1.88 4.38
C ALA A 58 4.58 -0.68 4.71
N GLU A 59 4.49 0.23 3.76
CA GLU A 59 3.50 1.30 3.70
C GLU A 59 2.66 1.09 2.45
N VAL A 60 1.34 1.07 2.61
CA VAL A 60 0.39 0.93 1.50
C VAL A 60 -0.54 2.12 1.53
N GLY A 61 -0.85 2.70 0.38
CA GLY A 61 -1.86 3.74 0.34
C GLY A 61 -2.56 3.83 -0.99
N PHE A 62 -3.62 4.62 -1.00
CA PHE A 62 -4.34 4.97 -2.21
C PHE A 62 -4.90 6.37 -2.10
N GLY A 63 -5.02 7.05 -3.22
CA GLY A 63 -5.46 8.42 -3.23
C GLY A 63 -5.22 9.11 -4.55
N LYS A 64 -5.40 10.43 -4.55
CA LYS A 64 -5.09 11.27 -5.70
C LYS A 64 -3.64 11.73 -5.65
N CYS A 65 -2.95 11.55 -6.77
CA CYS A 65 -1.62 12.10 -6.95
C CYS A 65 -1.67 13.63 -7.11
N TRP A 66 -0.90 14.33 -6.30
CA TRP A 66 -0.60 15.75 -6.41
C TRP A 66 0.89 15.92 -6.69
N ARG A 67 1.23 16.43 -7.88
CA ARG A 67 2.62 16.53 -8.34
C ARG A 67 3.24 17.89 -7.99
N LEU A 68 4.28 17.89 -7.15
CA LEU A 68 5.10 19.06 -6.80
C LEU A 68 6.56 18.74 -7.15
N ASP A 69 6.86 18.72 -8.45
CA ASP A 69 8.15 18.27 -9.01
C ASP A 69 9.36 18.84 -8.24
N PRO A 70 10.34 17.98 -7.85
CA PRO A 70 10.51 16.58 -8.24
C PRO A 70 9.72 15.57 -7.38
N ASN A 71 9.03 16.01 -6.33
CA ASN A 71 8.29 15.14 -5.42
C ASN A 71 6.82 15.02 -5.87
N TYR A 72 6.14 14.01 -5.38
CA TYR A 72 4.69 13.95 -5.51
C TYR A 72 4.09 13.32 -4.27
N ASP A 73 2.90 13.81 -3.95
CA ASP A 73 2.16 13.46 -2.75
C ASP A 73 0.92 12.65 -3.18
N ILE A 74 0.67 11.53 -2.52
CA ILE A 74 -0.58 10.79 -2.67
C ILE A 74 -1.46 11.17 -1.50
N VAL A 75 -2.50 11.95 -1.76
CA VAL A 75 -3.45 12.41 -0.76
C VAL A 75 -4.66 11.48 -0.78
N GLY A 76 -4.92 10.81 0.34
CA GLY A 76 -6.00 9.85 0.45
C GLY A 76 -5.90 9.09 1.75
N LYS A 77 -5.77 7.77 1.66
CA LYS A 77 -5.66 6.88 2.82
C LYS A 77 -4.36 6.10 2.80
N MET A 78 -3.83 5.86 3.98
CA MET A 78 -2.59 5.13 4.19
C MET A 78 -2.74 4.06 5.27
N PHE A 79 -2.03 2.97 5.07
CA PHE A 79 -1.83 1.86 5.97
C PHE A 79 -0.34 1.77 6.27
N THR A 80 -0.03 1.52 7.54
CA THR A 80 1.33 1.21 8.01
C THR A 80 1.22 0.05 8.98
N GLU A 81 2.31 -0.67 9.24
CA GLU A 81 2.30 -1.79 10.19
C GLU A 81 1.87 -1.41 11.61
N ASN A 82 2.06 -0.15 11.99
CA ASN A 82 1.65 0.39 13.29
C ASN A 82 0.17 0.81 13.33
N THR A 83 -0.48 0.89 12.17
CA THR A 83 -1.88 1.31 12.01
C THR A 83 -2.60 0.28 11.12
N PRO A 84 -3.17 -0.79 11.70
CA PRO A 84 -3.73 -1.91 10.95
C PRO A 84 -5.04 -1.59 10.20
N GLU A 85 -5.42 -0.31 10.14
CA GLU A 85 -6.56 0.20 9.39
C GLU A 85 -6.10 1.37 8.51
N PHE A 86 -6.77 1.56 7.37
CA PHE A 86 -6.52 2.69 6.51
C PHE A 86 -7.01 4.00 7.15
N VAL A 87 -6.09 4.94 7.37
CA VAL A 87 -6.37 6.26 7.93
C VAL A 87 -6.16 7.35 6.89
N ASP A 88 -6.88 8.47 7.02
CA ASP A 88 -6.65 9.63 6.15
C ASP A 88 -5.22 10.16 6.33
N GLY A 89 -4.54 10.39 5.22
CA GLY A 89 -3.13 10.77 5.24
C GLY A 89 -2.58 11.12 3.88
N THR A 90 -1.30 11.50 3.89
CA THR A 90 -0.56 11.85 2.68
C THR A 90 0.74 11.07 2.64
N ILE A 91 0.93 10.27 1.60
CA ILE A 91 2.20 9.59 1.35
C ILE A 91 3.06 10.49 0.48
N LYS A 92 4.19 10.94 1.03
CA LYS A 92 5.14 11.81 0.33
C LYS A 92 6.21 10.98 -0.34
N ILE A 93 6.37 11.15 -1.65
CA ILE A 93 7.31 10.35 -2.44
C ILE A 93 8.44 11.26 -2.92
N HIS A 94 9.63 10.97 -2.42
CA HIS A 94 10.85 11.67 -2.78
C HIS A 94 11.61 10.90 -3.86
N THR A 95 11.59 11.43 -5.08
CA THR A 95 12.20 10.80 -6.27
C THR A 95 13.74 10.83 -6.27
N LYS A 96 14.36 11.66 -5.43
CA LYS A 96 15.82 11.81 -5.37
C LYS A 96 16.52 10.71 -4.58
N GLU A 97 15.79 9.96 -3.76
CA GLU A 97 16.38 8.92 -2.94
C GLU A 97 16.20 7.57 -3.62
N LYS A 98 17.25 7.14 -4.32
CA LYS A 98 17.52 5.71 -4.51
C LYS A 98 17.83 5.11 -3.14
N TYR A 99 16.80 4.93 -2.32
CA TYR A 99 16.87 4.02 -1.18
C TYR A 99 17.18 2.65 -1.76
N LYS A 100 18.44 2.19 -1.67
CA LYS A 100 18.82 0.86 -2.19
C LYS A 100 17.98 -0.27 -1.60
N THR A 101 17.38 -0.02 -0.43
CA THR A 101 16.54 -0.92 0.36
C THR A 101 15.03 -0.73 0.17
N ARG A 102 14.57 0.46 -0.27
CA ARG A 102 13.13 0.70 -0.50
C ARG A 102 12.73 0.39 -1.92
N LYS A 103 11.68 -0.40 -2.07
CA LYS A 103 11.04 -0.68 -3.36
C LYS A 103 9.70 0.02 -3.40
N LEU A 104 9.48 0.74 -4.50
CA LEU A 104 8.27 1.49 -4.78
C LEU A 104 7.52 0.82 -5.93
N LEU A 105 6.22 0.58 -5.74
CA LEU A 105 5.31 0.16 -6.80
C LEU A 105 4.10 1.11 -6.81
N ILE A 106 3.76 1.62 -7.99
CA ILE A 106 2.61 2.50 -8.18
C ILE A 106 1.75 1.91 -9.29
N GLY A 107 0.48 1.67 -8.98
CA GLY A 107 -0.55 1.31 -9.95
C GLY A 107 -1.53 2.45 -10.13
N VAL A 108 -1.72 2.91 -11.36
CA VAL A 108 -2.76 3.88 -11.72
C VAL A 108 -4.09 3.13 -11.84
N THR A 109 -5.12 3.69 -11.20
CA THR A 109 -6.47 3.14 -11.23
C THR A 109 -7.35 3.92 -12.20
N GLU A 110 -8.46 3.31 -12.62
CA GLU A 110 -9.49 4.05 -13.32
C GLU A 110 -10.13 5.13 -12.44
N PRO A 111 -10.66 6.22 -13.04
CA PRO A 111 -11.41 7.23 -12.31
C PRO A 111 -12.59 6.64 -11.52
N GLY A 112 -12.75 7.08 -10.27
CA GLY A 112 -13.83 6.61 -9.39
C GLY A 112 -13.46 5.39 -8.55
N PHE A 113 -12.21 4.93 -8.60
CA PHE A 113 -11.69 3.91 -7.69
C PHE A 113 -11.78 4.36 -6.23
N ILE A 114 -11.37 5.60 -5.93
CA ILE A 114 -11.46 6.16 -4.56
C ILE A 114 -12.92 6.15 -4.09
N ARG A 115 -13.85 6.54 -4.96
CA ARG A 115 -15.28 6.51 -4.65
C ARG A 115 -15.78 5.09 -4.34
N LYS A 116 -15.36 4.09 -5.13
CA LYS A 116 -15.71 2.68 -4.86
C LYS A 116 -15.21 2.23 -3.49
N ILE A 117 -14.03 2.70 -3.08
CA ILE A 117 -13.51 2.42 -1.73
C ILE A 117 -14.34 3.15 -0.66
N ASP A 118 -14.67 4.43 -0.85
CA ASP A 118 -15.49 5.17 0.11
C ASP A 118 -16.87 4.51 0.32
N GLU A 119 -17.49 4.02 -0.76
CA GLU A 119 -18.73 3.24 -0.71
C GLU A 119 -18.52 1.93 0.06
N ALA A 120 -17.40 1.22 -0.15
CA ALA A 120 -17.08 0.01 0.60
C ALA A 120 -16.80 0.29 2.09
N ILE A 121 -16.22 1.44 2.44
CA ILE A 121 -16.02 1.88 3.83
C ILE A 121 -17.38 2.13 4.49
N TRP A 122 -18.29 2.85 3.82
CA TRP A 122 -19.63 3.12 4.32
C TRP A 122 -20.43 1.84 4.57
N ASP A 123 -20.28 0.85 3.68
CA ASP A 123 -20.88 -0.47 3.82
C ASP A 123 -20.21 -1.36 4.88
N GLY A 124 -19.11 -0.91 5.50
CA GLY A 124 -18.33 -1.68 6.47
C GLY A 124 -17.53 -2.85 5.86
N LYS A 125 -17.29 -2.82 4.54
CA LYS A 125 -16.60 -3.84 3.73
C LYS A 125 -15.14 -3.51 3.43
N PHE A 126 -14.60 -2.43 4.01
CA PHE A 126 -13.21 -2.02 3.79
C PHE A 126 -12.56 -1.53 5.08
N LYS A 127 -11.48 -2.19 5.50
CA LYS A 127 -10.69 -1.82 6.68
C LYS A 127 -9.20 -1.98 6.47
N ASN A 128 -8.75 -3.07 5.83
CA ASN A 128 -7.36 -3.48 5.81
C ASN A 128 -6.83 -3.77 4.39
N ILE A 129 -5.56 -4.20 4.29
CA ILE A 129 -4.91 -4.50 3.00
C ILE A 129 -5.61 -5.62 2.22
N GLU A 130 -6.16 -6.62 2.90
CA GLU A 130 -6.84 -7.74 2.23
C GLU A 130 -8.11 -7.25 1.52
N ASP A 131 -8.86 -6.34 2.14
CA ASP A 131 -10.03 -5.71 1.50
C ASP A 131 -9.62 -4.89 0.27
N LEU A 132 -8.53 -4.13 0.36
CA LEU A 132 -7.96 -3.42 -0.80
C LEU A 132 -7.58 -4.39 -1.92
N THR A 133 -6.92 -5.49 -1.57
CA THR A 133 -6.53 -6.52 -2.52
C THR A 133 -7.75 -7.13 -3.21
N ASN A 134 -8.81 -7.43 -2.45
CA ASN A 134 -10.08 -7.94 -2.98
C ASN A 134 -10.78 -6.95 -3.90
N ILE A 135 -10.75 -5.65 -3.58
CA ILE A 135 -11.31 -4.61 -4.45
C ILE A 135 -10.54 -4.55 -5.77
N ILE A 136 -9.20 -4.56 -5.72
CA ILE A 136 -8.35 -4.54 -6.92
C ILE A 136 -8.58 -5.80 -7.76
N ASP A 137 -8.68 -6.98 -7.15
CA ASP A 137 -8.89 -8.24 -7.87
C ASP A 137 -10.24 -8.27 -8.62
N ARG A 138 -11.25 -7.58 -8.09
CA ARG A 138 -12.58 -7.42 -8.70
C ARG A 138 -12.64 -6.28 -9.72
N LEU A 139 -11.55 -5.55 -9.94
CA LEU A 139 -11.48 -4.65 -11.08
C LEU A 139 -11.41 -5.53 -12.34
N PHE A 140 -12.42 -5.41 -13.20
CA PHE A 140 -12.61 -6.13 -14.47
C PHE A 140 -12.93 -7.63 -14.33
#